data_AF-A0A1I1DN21-F1
#
_entry.id   AF-A0A1I1DN21-F1
#
_cell.length_a   1.000
_cell.length_b   1.000
_cell.length_c   1.000
_cell.angle_alpha   90.00
_cell.angle_beta   90.00
_cell.angle_gamma   90.00
#
_symmetry.space_group_name_H-M   'P 1'
#
loop_
_entity.id
_entity.type
_entity.pdbx_description
1 polymer ?
#
loop_
_entity_poly.entity_id
_entity_poly.type
_entity_poly.pdbx_seq_one_letter_code
_entity_poly.pdbx_strand_id
1 'polypeptide(L)'
;MNQLTSTVTMTSLELVDFINSQRGEGEAELRHDHFMAKVPKVLGDTAPKFSGTVQRPQPAGGVRDYPCYRLPKREACLMAMSYSYDLQAKVFDRMTALEQSAKPVLALPDFSNPAAAARAWAAEYELRTAANEALAIAAPKAAFVDQYVDSTGLKGFRQVAKLLKANEARFREFLLDKKIMYRLGGEWHAHQPHIDAARFDVKTGTSEHSQHAYTHTMFTPKGVEWIVGLWAVQCMKEAA
;
A
#
# COMPACT_ATOMS: atom_id res chain seq x y z
N MET A 1 1.27 -6.44 -16.04
CA MET A 1 0.58 -5.57 -15.05
C MET A 1 0.11 -4.32 -15.79
N ASN A 2 -1.12 -4.34 -16.28
CA ASN A 2 -1.71 -3.19 -16.97
C ASN A 2 -2.14 -2.18 -15.91
N GLN A 3 -1.43 -1.06 -15.82
CA GLN A 3 -1.93 0.08 -15.06
C GLN A 3 -3.26 0.50 -15.68
N LEU A 4 -4.33 0.37 -14.91
CA LEU A 4 -5.62 0.99 -15.17
C LEU A 4 -5.40 2.50 -15.05
N THR A 5 -4.94 3.14 -16.13
CA THR A 5 -5.09 4.57 -16.28
C THR A 5 -6.60 4.82 -16.27
N SER A 6 -7.09 5.48 -15.22
CA SER A 6 -8.47 5.95 -15.14
C SER A 6 -8.64 7.07 -16.17
N THR A 7 -8.69 6.70 -17.45
CA THR A 7 -8.95 7.64 -18.52
C THR A 7 -10.39 8.09 -18.38
N VAL A 8 -10.60 9.41 -18.34
CA VAL A 8 -11.94 9.97 -18.32
C VAL A 8 -12.62 9.54 -19.62
N THR A 9 -13.67 8.75 -19.46
CA THR A 9 -14.50 8.26 -20.56
C THR A 9 -15.90 8.83 -20.39
N MET A 10 -16.54 9.15 -21.50
CA MET A 10 -17.93 9.59 -21.53
C MET A 10 -18.76 8.55 -22.27
N THR A 11 -19.96 8.28 -21.77
CA THR A 11 -20.86 7.33 -22.42
C THR A 11 -21.48 7.94 -23.68
N SER A 12 -21.85 7.08 -24.63
CA SER A 12 -22.56 7.51 -25.85
C SER A 12 -23.86 8.24 -25.55
N LEU A 13 -24.52 7.93 -24.43
CA LEU A 13 -25.75 8.60 -24.02
C LEU A 13 -25.45 10.02 -23.56
N GLU A 14 -24.50 10.20 -22.64
CA GLU A 14 -24.09 11.52 -22.17
C GLU A 14 -23.55 12.41 -23.29
N LEU A 15 -22.88 11.83 -24.28
CA LEU A 15 -22.41 12.54 -25.47
C LEU A 15 -23.56 12.97 -26.37
N VAL A 16 -24.56 12.11 -26.60
CA VAL A 16 -25.76 12.45 -27.39
C VAL A 16 -26.57 13.53 -26.69
N ASP A 17 -26.78 13.40 -25.38
CA ASP A 17 -27.48 14.41 -24.57
C ASP A 17 -26.73 15.75 -24.60
N PHE A 18 -25.39 15.72 -24.56
CA PHE A 18 -24.58 16.92 -24.73
C PHE A 18 -24.77 17.57 -26.10
N ILE A 19 -24.68 16.77 -27.16
CA ILE A 19 -24.80 17.26 -28.53
C ILE A 19 -26.18 17.90 -28.70
N ASN A 20 -27.23 17.26 -28.19
CA ASN A 20 -28.58 17.81 -28.23
C ASN A 20 -28.72 19.12 -27.44
N SER A 21 -28.06 19.24 -26.27
CA SER A 21 -28.05 20.49 -25.50
C SER A 21 -27.39 21.68 -26.21
N GLN A 22 -26.55 21.41 -27.22
CA GLN A 22 -25.82 22.42 -27.97
C GLN A 22 -26.46 22.77 -29.32
N ARG A 23 -27.53 22.06 -29.71
CA ARG A 23 -28.31 22.34 -30.92
C ARG A 23 -29.31 23.45 -30.64
N GLY A 24 -29.47 24.37 -31.59
CA GLY A 24 -30.44 25.46 -31.50
C GLY A 24 -31.87 25.02 -31.83
N GLU A 25 -32.86 25.86 -31.50
CA GLU A 25 -34.27 25.68 -31.89
C GLU A 25 -34.39 25.61 -33.42
N GLY A 26 -34.58 24.39 -33.95
CA GLY A 26 -34.74 24.14 -35.39
C GLY A 26 -33.94 22.95 -35.94
N GLU A 27 -32.97 22.42 -35.19
CA GLU A 27 -32.27 21.20 -35.58
C GLU A 27 -32.96 19.95 -35.04
N ALA A 28 -33.02 18.89 -35.86
CA ALA A 28 -33.52 17.60 -35.41
C ALA A 28 -32.65 17.03 -34.27
N GLU A 29 -33.31 16.53 -33.23
CA GLU A 29 -32.67 15.86 -32.10
C GLU A 29 -31.92 14.60 -32.59
N LEU A 30 -30.68 14.46 -32.14
CA LEU A 30 -29.91 13.27 -32.41
C LEU A 30 -30.42 12.13 -31.52
N ARG A 31 -31.02 11.11 -32.16
CA ARG A 31 -31.38 9.88 -31.45
C ARG A 31 -30.15 9.01 -31.20
N HIS A 32 -30.12 8.36 -30.04
CA HIS A 32 -29.05 7.42 -29.65
C HIS A 32 -28.88 6.28 -30.67
N ASP A 33 -29.97 5.76 -31.25
CA ASP A 33 -29.93 4.72 -32.30
C ASP A 33 -29.11 5.16 -33.53
N HIS A 34 -29.31 6.40 -34.01
CA HIS A 34 -28.57 6.95 -35.14
C HIS A 34 -27.09 7.19 -34.81
N PHE A 35 -26.81 7.59 -33.57
CA PHE A 35 -25.43 7.70 -33.09
C PHE A 35 -24.74 6.33 -33.07
N MET A 36 -25.38 5.30 -32.51
CA MET A 36 -24.84 3.94 -32.44
C MET A 36 -24.54 3.35 -33.82
N ALA A 37 -25.42 3.57 -34.81
CA ALA A 37 -25.20 3.13 -36.18
C ALA A 37 -24.01 3.83 -36.87
N LYS A 38 -23.64 5.03 -36.40
CA LYS A 38 -22.56 5.85 -36.97
C LYS A 38 -21.21 5.59 -36.32
N VAL A 39 -21.16 5.18 -35.04
CA VAL A 39 -19.94 4.80 -34.33
C VAL A 39 -19.03 3.85 -35.16
N PRO A 40 -19.52 2.69 -35.68
CA PRO A 40 -18.65 1.80 -36.45
C PRO A 40 -18.20 2.39 -37.79
N LYS A 41 -18.96 3.33 -38.38
CA LYS A 41 -18.56 4.00 -39.64
C LYS A 41 -17.43 5.01 -39.44
N VAL A 42 -17.43 5.69 -38.29
CA VAL A 42 -16.45 6.76 -37.99
C VAL A 42 -15.20 6.20 -37.31
N LEU A 43 -15.35 5.22 -36.42
CA LEU A 43 -14.25 4.63 -35.64
C LEU A 43 -13.66 3.34 -36.25
N GLY A 44 -14.33 2.79 -37.27
CA GLY A 44 -13.89 1.58 -37.98
C GLY A 44 -13.66 0.39 -37.04
N ASP A 45 -12.57 -0.34 -37.27
CA ASP A 45 -12.18 -1.54 -36.52
C ASP A 45 -11.91 -1.28 -35.02
N THR A 46 -11.81 -0.02 -34.60
CA THR A 46 -11.57 0.34 -33.19
C THR A 46 -12.87 0.45 -32.40
N ALA A 47 -14.03 0.57 -33.06
CA ALA A 47 -15.34 0.71 -32.42
C ALA A 47 -15.68 -0.40 -31.40
N PRO A 48 -15.41 -1.70 -31.65
CA PRO A 48 -15.76 -2.77 -30.70
C PRO A 48 -15.02 -2.65 -29.37
N LYS A 49 -13.83 -2.05 -29.34
CA LYS A 49 -12.99 -1.90 -28.12
C LYS A 49 -13.64 -1.00 -27.07
N PHE A 50 -14.56 -0.13 -27.49
CA PHE A 50 -15.25 0.83 -26.63
C PHE A 50 -16.68 0.42 -26.33
N SER A 51 -17.10 -0.78 -26.73
CA SER A 51 -18.43 -1.30 -26.41
C SER A 51 -18.60 -1.51 -24.91
N GLY A 52 -19.77 -1.18 -24.40
CA GLY A 52 -20.12 -1.32 -23.00
C GLY A 52 -21.64 -1.44 -22.82
N THR A 53 -22.08 -1.52 -21.57
CA THR A 53 -23.49 -1.51 -21.22
C THR A 53 -23.80 -0.40 -20.21
N VAL A 54 -25.00 0.16 -20.32
CA VAL A 54 -25.58 1.10 -19.36
C VAL A 54 -26.88 0.53 -18.82
N GLN A 55 -27.03 0.58 -17.51
CA GLN A 55 -28.22 0.18 -16.79
C GLN A 55 -29.25 1.30 -16.82
N ARG A 56 -30.47 1.02 -17.29
CA ARG A 56 -31.59 1.96 -17.25
C ARG A 56 -32.75 1.38 -16.42
N PRO A 57 -33.36 2.17 -15.53
CA PRO A 57 -34.56 1.76 -14.81
C PRO A 57 -35.77 1.70 -15.75
N GLN A 58 -36.56 0.64 -15.63
CA GLN A 58 -37.78 0.42 -16.40
C GLN A 58 -38.99 0.99 -15.66
N PRO A 59 -40.03 1.44 -16.39
CA PRO A 59 -41.28 1.92 -15.81
C PRO A 59 -41.97 0.89 -14.88
N ALA A 60 -41.72 -0.40 -15.09
CA ALA A 60 -42.31 -1.51 -14.34
C ALA A 60 -41.47 -1.98 -13.13
N GLY A 61 -40.44 -1.23 -12.72
CA GLY A 61 -39.68 -1.55 -11.49
C GLY A 61 -38.58 -2.60 -11.64
N GLY A 62 -37.76 -2.51 -12.69
CA GLY A 62 -36.58 -3.34 -12.89
C GLY A 62 -35.47 -2.60 -13.65
N VAL A 63 -34.25 -3.12 -13.66
CA VAL A 63 -33.12 -2.54 -14.40
C VAL A 63 -32.87 -3.37 -15.65
N ARG A 64 -32.63 -2.72 -16.79
CA ARG A 64 -32.26 -3.38 -18.05
C ARG A 64 -30.93 -2.83 -18.56
N ASP A 65 -30.10 -3.73 -19.07
CA ASP A 65 -28.84 -3.37 -19.70
C ASP A 65 -29.09 -3.00 -21.17
N TYR A 66 -28.66 -1.80 -21.55
CA TYR A 66 -28.68 -1.32 -22.93
C TYR A 66 -27.25 -1.20 -23.45
N PRO A 67 -27.00 -1.58 -24.71
CA PRO A 67 -25.68 -1.45 -25.30
C PRO A 67 -25.32 0.04 -25.45
N CYS A 68 -24.12 0.42 -25.03
CA CYS A 68 -23.59 1.77 -25.13
C CYS A 68 -22.12 1.74 -25.57
N TYR A 69 -21.57 2.89 -25.94
CA TYR A 69 -20.12 3.03 -26.12
C TYR A 69 -19.52 3.92 -25.02
N ARG A 70 -18.36 3.56 -24.49
CA ARG A 70 -17.56 4.36 -23.57
C ARG A 70 -16.38 4.94 -24.33
N LEU A 71 -16.52 6.17 -24.77
CA LEU A 71 -15.56 6.82 -25.65
C LEU A 71 -14.56 7.64 -24.82
N PRO A 72 -13.24 7.47 -25.05
CA PRO A 72 -12.24 8.41 -24.55
C PRO A 72 -12.37 9.77 -25.26
N LYS A 73 -11.65 10.77 -24.75
CA LYS A 73 -11.65 12.15 -25.25
C LYS A 73 -11.46 12.26 -26.76
N ARG A 74 -10.49 11.52 -27.32
CA ARG A 74 -10.16 11.55 -28.75
C ARG A 74 -11.33 11.04 -29.60
N GLU A 75 -11.89 9.90 -29.24
CA GLU A 75 -12.96 9.24 -29.98
C GLU A 75 -14.28 10.01 -29.86
N ALA A 76 -14.58 10.56 -28.68
CA ALA A 76 -15.74 11.44 -28.50
C ALA A 76 -15.62 12.71 -29.38
N CYS A 77 -14.42 13.29 -29.47
CA CYS A 77 -14.11 14.43 -30.32
C CYS A 77 -14.27 14.08 -31.82
N LEU A 78 -13.74 12.93 -32.26
CA LEU A 78 -13.94 12.43 -33.64
C LEU A 78 -15.42 12.21 -33.98
N MET A 79 -16.21 11.71 -33.04
CA MET A 79 -17.65 11.56 -33.23
C MET A 79 -18.34 12.92 -33.38
N ALA A 80 -17.94 13.92 -32.60
CA ALA A 80 -18.47 15.28 -32.67
C ALA A 80 -18.12 15.97 -34.00
N MET A 81 -16.88 15.78 -34.50
CA MET A 81 -16.45 16.27 -35.83
C MET A 81 -17.37 15.82 -36.95
N SER A 82 -17.93 14.61 -36.84
CA SER A 82 -18.83 14.06 -37.87
C SER A 82 -20.19 14.79 -37.94
N TYR A 83 -20.48 15.69 -37.01
CA TYR A 83 -21.68 16.53 -36.98
C TYR A 83 -21.33 17.99 -37.27
N SER A 84 -20.43 18.60 -36.51
CA SER A 84 -19.93 19.95 -36.78
C SER A 84 -18.60 20.23 -36.06
N TYR A 85 -17.86 21.21 -36.59
CA TYR A 85 -16.60 21.67 -35.99
C TYR A 85 -16.84 22.40 -34.65
N ASP A 86 -17.93 23.16 -34.53
CA ASP A 86 -18.25 23.86 -33.28
C ASP A 86 -18.62 22.89 -32.14
N LEU A 87 -19.33 21.79 -32.47
CA LEU A 87 -19.61 20.72 -31.52
C LEU A 87 -18.34 20.02 -31.06
N GLN A 88 -17.36 19.86 -31.95
CA GLN A 88 -16.07 19.29 -31.61
C GLN A 88 -15.36 20.09 -30.50
N ALA A 89 -15.27 21.41 -30.66
CA ALA A 89 -14.64 22.29 -29.67
C ALA A 89 -15.34 22.17 -28.30
N LYS A 90 -16.68 22.25 -28.29
CA LYS A 90 -17.48 22.13 -27.06
C LYS A 90 -17.33 20.77 -26.36
N VAL A 91 -17.31 19.67 -27.12
CA VAL A 91 -17.11 18.32 -26.58
C VAL A 91 -15.69 18.18 -26.02
N PHE A 92 -14.70 18.73 -26.70
CA PHE A 92 -13.32 18.74 -26.23
C PHE A 92 -13.18 19.53 -24.92
N ASP A 93 -13.80 20.71 -24.81
CA ASP A 93 -13.78 21.53 -23.61
C ASP A 93 -14.46 20.81 -22.44
N ARG A 94 -15.63 20.20 -22.66
CA ARG A 94 -16.32 19.40 -21.63
C ARG A 94 -15.46 18.23 -21.15
N MET A 95 -14.84 17.47 -22.05
CA MET A 95 -13.97 16.35 -21.68
C MET A 95 -12.71 16.83 -20.95
N THR A 96 -12.15 17.98 -21.34
CA THR A 96 -11.00 18.59 -20.65
C THR A 96 -11.37 19.04 -19.25
N ALA A 97 -12.55 19.65 -19.06
CA ALA A 97 -13.04 20.03 -17.75
C ALA A 97 -13.28 18.81 -16.84
N LEU A 98 -13.85 17.73 -17.39
CA LEU A 98 -14.00 16.47 -16.66
C LEU A 98 -12.64 15.87 -16.27
N GLU A 99 -11.65 15.88 -17.16
CA GLU A 99 -10.26 15.49 -16.84
C GLU A 99 -9.64 16.36 -15.75
N GLN A 100 -9.86 17.67 -15.76
CA GLN A 100 -9.37 18.57 -14.72
C GLN A 100 -10.05 18.33 -13.37
N SER A 101 -11.36 18.05 -13.37
CA SER A 101 -12.11 17.74 -12.15
C SER A 101 -11.81 16.34 -11.58
N ALA A 102 -11.52 15.37 -12.44
CA ALA A 102 -11.24 13.98 -12.07
C ALA A 102 -9.76 13.73 -11.76
N LYS A 103 -8.86 14.64 -12.18
CA LYS A 103 -7.49 14.64 -11.68
C LYS A 103 -7.57 14.91 -10.17
N PRO A 104 -7.08 13.98 -9.31
CA PRO A 104 -6.86 14.34 -7.92
C PRO A 104 -5.95 15.56 -7.94
N VAL A 105 -6.33 16.61 -7.21
CA VAL A 105 -5.53 17.81 -7.03
C VAL A 105 -4.25 17.40 -6.29
N LEU A 106 -3.32 16.80 -7.02
CA LEU A 106 -1.90 16.98 -6.78
C LEU A 106 -1.71 18.46 -7.06
N ALA A 107 -1.74 19.25 -5.99
CA ALA A 107 -1.50 20.68 -6.00
C ALA A 107 -0.08 20.91 -6.53
N LEU A 108 0.08 20.86 -7.86
CA LEU A 108 1.24 21.43 -8.49
C LEU A 108 1.17 22.93 -8.22
N PRO A 109 2.18 23.51 -7.56
CA PRO A 109 2.20 24.93 -7.27
C PRO A 109 2.06 25.70 -8.58
N ASP A 110 1.21 26.73 -8.56
CA ASP A 110 1.13 27.72 -9.62
C ASP A 110 2.50 28.43 -9.75
N PHE A 111 3.24 28.09 -10.81
CA PHE A 111 4.55 28.68 -11.12
C PHE A 111 4.46 30.12 -11.65
N SER A 112 3.26 30.66 -11.81
CA SER A 112 3.07 32.03 -12.30
C SER A 112 3.42 33.10 -11.25
N ASN A 113 3.64 32.70 -9.98
CA ASN A 113 4.09 33.60 -8.92
C ASN A 113 5.36 33.07 -8.21
N PRO A 114 6.57 33.56 -8.55
CA PRO A 114 7.83 33.07 -7.99
C PRO A 114 7.93 33.23 -6.46
N ALA A 115 7.20 34.20 -5.88
CA ALA A 115 7.16 34.40 -4.43
C ALA A 115 6.29 33.37 -3.69
N ALA A 116 5.33 32.73 -4.37
CA ALA A 116 4.55 31.63 -3.81
C ALA A 116 5.33 30.31 -3.89
N ALA A 117 6.04 30.09 -5.01
CA ALA A 117 6.92 28.93 -5.18
C ALA A 117 8.05 28.90 -4.14
N ALA A 118 8.70 30.04 -3.85
CA ALA A 118 9.73 30.13 -2.81
C ALA A 118 9.20 29.81 -1.40
N ARG A 119 7.97 30.23 -1.08
CA ARG A 119 7.32 29.94 0.21
C ARG A 119 6.94 28.46 0.36
N ALA A 120 6.44 27.84 -0.70
CA ALA A 120 6.13 26.41 -0.70
C ALA A 120 7.41 25.56 -0.55
N TRP A 121 8.50 25.97 -1.19
CA TRP A 121 9.79 25.28 -1.10
C TRP A 121 10.41 25.37 0.31
N ALA A 122 10.29 26.53 0.97
CA ALA A 122 10.72 26.69 2.35
C ALA A 122 9.94 25.76 3.30
N ALA A 123 8.62 25.68 3.14
CA ALA A 123 7.77 24.80 3.95
C ALA A 123 8.10 23.32 3.75
N GLU A 124 8.33 22.87 2.51
CA GLU A 124 8.73 21.48 2.24
C GLU A 124 10.12 21.17 2.77
N TYR A 125 11.06 22.12 2.68
CA TYR A 125 12.42 21.94 3.20
C TYR A 125 12.41 21.77 4.72
N GLU A 126 11.70 22.64 5.45
CA GLU A 126 11.55 22.55 6.91
C GLU A 126 10.90 21.24 7.36
N LEU A 127 9.90 20.77 6.63
CA LEU A 127 9.22 19.51 6.93
C LEU A 127 10.13 18.30 6.67
N ARG A 128 10.92 18.35 5.60
CA ARG A 128 11.91 17.32 5.26
C ARG A 128 13.10 17.32 6.23
N THR A 129 13.56 18.46 6.70
CA THR A 129 14.63 18.54 7.72
C THR A 129 14.13 18.01 9.06
N ALA A 130 12.93 18.39 9.51
CA ALA A 130 12.34 17.88 10.75
C ALA A 130 12.14 16.35 10.72
N ALA A 131 11.68 15.81 9.58
CA ALA A 131 11.56 14.36 9.41
C ALA A 131 12.92 13.65 9.45
N ASN A 132 13.95 14.22 8.83
CA ASN A 132 15.30 13.67 8.85
C ASN A 132 15.96 13.74 10.24
N GLU A 133 15.73 14.81 11.00
CA GLU A 133 16.23 14.95 12.37
C GLU A 133 15.58 13.93 13.32
N ALA A 134 14.28 13.66 13.15
CA ALA A 134 13.60 12.60 13.90
C ALA A 134 14.19 11.20 13.62
N LEU A 135 14.56 10.92 12.36
CA LEU A 135 15.24 9.67 12.00
C LEU A 135 16.69 9.61 12.53
N ALA A 136 17.40 10.74 12.55
CA ALA A 136 18.76 10.81 13.08
C ALA A 136 18.82 10.59 14.60
N ILE A 137 17.80 11.01 15.36
CA ILE A 137 17.68 10.74 16.80
C ILE A 137 17.32 9.27 17.08
N ALA A 138 16.66 8.59 16.15
CA ALA A 138 16.35 7.16 16.25
C ALA A 138 17.55 6.25 15.86
N ALA A 139 18.48 6.74 15.03
CA ALA A 139 19.65 6.01 14.57
C ALA A 139 20.56 5.43 15.68
N PRO A 140 20.88 6.12 16.79
CA PRO A 140 21.77 5.56 17.81
C PRO A 140 21.11 4.47 18.69
N LYS A 141 19.77 4.32 18.68
CA LYS A 141 19.10 3.23 19.41
C LYS A 141 19.05 1.92 18.63
N ALA A 142 18.99 1.98 17.30
CA ALA A 142 19.03 0.78 16.45
C ALA A 142 20.46 0.26 16.26
N ALA A 143 21.44 1.15 16.08
CA ALA A 143 22.84 0.76 15.85
C ALA A 143 23.50 0.04 17.04
N PHE A 144 23.09 0.32 18.28
CA PHE A 144 23.59 -0.41 19.46
C PHE A 144 23.09 -1.86 19.52
N VAL A 145 21.90 -2.13 18.95
CA VAL A 145 21.31 -3.48 18.94
C VAL A 145 21.99 -4.32 17.84
N ASP A 146 22.17 -3.77 16.64
CA ASP A 146 22.81 -4.49 15.52
C ASP A 146 24.29 -4.82 15.81
N GLN A 147 25.05 -3.86 16.36
CA GLN A 147 26.48 -4.07 16.62
C GLN A 147 26.75 -5.04 17.79
N TYR A 148 25.78 -5.29 18.66
CA TYR A 148 25.86 -6.27 19.74
C TYR A 148 25.45 -7.69 19.30
N VAL A 149 24.71 -7.79 18.19
CA VAL A 149 24.22 -9.03 17.58
C VAL A 149 25.27 -9.68 16.66
N ASP A 150 26.13 -8.89 16.01
CA ASP A 150 27.03 -9.40 14.97
C ASP A 150 28.28 -10.17 15.47
N SER A 151 28.71 -9.99 16.73
CA SER A 151 30.01 -10.56 17.16
C SER A 151 29.96 -11.95 17.81
N THR A 152 28.79 -12.50 18.17
CA THR A 152 28.66 -13.87 18.69
C THR A 152 27.18 -14.30 18.65
N GLY A 153 26.75 -14.85 17.51
CA GLY A 153 25.33 -15.06 17.19
C GLY A 153 24.55 -16.04 18.08
N LEU A 154 25.21 -16.76 19.00
CA LEU A 154 24.55 -17.67 19.93
C LEU A 154 25.03 -17.41 21.35
N LYS A 155 24.09 -17.08 22.24
CA LYS A 155 24.40 -16.79 23.65
C LYS A 155 23.75 -17.82 24.56
N GLY A 156 24.47 -18.24 25.60
CA GLY A 156 23.93 -19.12 26.63
C GLY A 156 23.07 -18.38 27.65
N PHE A 157 22.27 -19.12 28.44
CA PHE A 157 21.36 -18.56 29.45
C PHE A 157 22.02 -17.51 30.37
N ARG A 158 23.19 -17.82 30.95
CA ARG A 158 23.88 -16.89 31.87
C ARG A 158 24.36 -15.62 31.17
N GLN A 159 24.76 -15.72 29.91
CA GLN A 159 25.23 -14.57 29.13
C GLN A 159 24.06 -13.61 28.86
N VAL A 160 22.90 -14.14 28.50
CA VAL A 160 21.67 -13.36 28.29
C VAL A 160 21.18 -12.74 29.61
N ALA A 161 21.21 -13.48 30.72
CA ALA A 161 20.84 -12.94 32.03
C ALA A 161 21.76 -11.78 32.47
N LYS A 162 23.08 -11.90 32.25
CA LYS A 162 24.06 -10.85 32.55
C LYS A 162 23.86 -9.61 31.68
N LEU A 163 23.56 -9.80 30.40
CA LEU A 163 23.24 -8.73 29.46
C LEU A 163 22.02 -7.93 29.92
N LEU A 164 20.96 -8.63 30.32
CA LEU A 164 19.72 -8.05 30.81
C LEU A 164 19.84 -7.43 32.22
N LYS A 165 20.98 -7.61 32.90
CA LYS A 165 21.16 -7.31 34.34
C LYS A 165 20.03 -7.89 35.20
N ALA A 166 19.50 -9.04 34.81
CA ALA A 166 18.39 -9.71 35.48
C ALA A 166 18.92 -10.64 36.57
N ASN A 167 18.16 -10.78 37.67
CA ASN A 167 18.42 -11.84 38.64
C ASN A 167 18.13 -13.20 37.97
N GLU A 168 19.13 -14.09 37.92
CA GLU A 168 19.02 -15.40 37.26
C GLU A 168 17.83 -16.23 37.75
N ALA A 169 17.50 -16.16 39.04
CA ALA A 169 16.37 -16.91 39.59
C ALA A 169 15.03 -16.42 39.03
N ARG A 170 14.81 -15.10 39.04
CA ARG A 170 13.59 -14.48 38.50
C ARG A 170 13.47 -14.69 36.99
N PHE A 171 14.59 -14.61 36.28
CA PHE A 171 14.62 -14.85 34.85
C PHE A 171 14.27 -16.31 34.50
N ARG A 172 14.69 -17.29 35.32
CA ARG A 172 14.28 -18.69 35.17
C ARG A 172 12.78 -18.88 35.40
N GLU A 173 12.24 -18.28 36.46
CA GLU A 173 10.79 -18.34 36.76
C GLU A 173 9.96 -17.76 35.62
N PHE A 174 10.39 -16.63 35.06
CA PHE A 174 9.73 -16.01 33.92
C PHE A 174 9.72 -16.90 32.67
N LEU A 175 10.84 -17.55 32.34
CA LEU A 175 10.91 -18.43 31.18
C LEU A 175 10.03 -19.68 31.36
N LEU A 176 9.85 -20.15 32.59
CA LEU A 176 8.92 -21.24 32.94
C LEU A 176 7.46 -20.78 32.87
N ASP A 177 7.12 -19.64 33.48
CA ASP A 177 5.76 -19.07 33.49
C ASP A 177 5.23 -18.83 32.07
N LYS A 178 6.06 -18.23 31.22
CA LYS A 178 5.72 -17.94 29.83
C LYS A 178 5.78 -19.15 28.91
N LYS A 179 6.10 -20.35 29.44
CA LYS A 179 6.29 -21.58 28.66
C LYS A 179 7.24 -21.37 27.47
N ILE A 180 8.34 -20.65 27.71
CA ILE A 180 9.37 -20.38 26.70
C ILE A 180 10.42 -21.49 26.74
N MET A 181 10.81 -21.89 27.95
CA MET A 181 11.72 -23.00 28.20
C MET A 181 11.17 -23.92 29.28
N TYR A 182 11.55 -25.19 29.23
CA TYR A 182 11.26 -26.20 30.22
C TYR A 182 12.53 -26.94 30.63
N ARG A 183 12.45 -27.71 31.71
CA ARG A 183 13.57 -28.49 32.24
C ARG A 183 13.37 -29.97 31.94
N LEU A 184 14.38 -30.59 31.33
CA LEU A 184 14.43 -32.03 31.06
C LEU A 184 15.84 -32.53 31.36
N GLY A 185 15.97 -33.61 32.14
CA GLY A 185 17.29 -34.18 32.44
C GLY A 185 18.26 -33.24 33.19
N GLY A 186 17.76 -32.20 33.85
CA GLY A 186 18.60 -31.20 34.50
C GLY A 186 19.05 -30.05 33.58
N GLU A 187 18.88 -30.19 32.27
CA GLU A 187 19.17 -29.18 31.25
C GLU A 187 17.93 -28.38 30.85
N TRP A 188 18.16 -27.23 30.23
CA TRP A 188 17.12 -26.32 29.75
C TRP A 188 16.86 -26.56 28.27
N HIS A 189 15.59 -26.68 27.92
CA HIS A 189 15.13 -26.86 26.55
C HIS A 189 14.10 -25.80 26.18
N ALA A 190 14.22 -25.25 24.97
CA ALA A 190 13.21 -24.35 24.43
C ALA A 190 12.01 -25.14 23.91
N HIS A 191 10.80 -24.56 24.02
CA HIS A 191 9.63 -25.15 23.39
C HIS A 191 9.73 -25.09 21.86
N GLN A 192 9.23 -26.13 21.18
CA GLN A 192 9.27 -26.28 19.72
C GLN A 192 8.81 -25.02 18.94
N PRO A 193 7.69 -24.34 19.30
CA PRO A 193 7.24 -23.15 18.58
C PRO A 193 8.26 -21.99 18.58
N HIS A 194 9.15 -21.93 19.58
CA HIS A 194 10.19 -20.91 19.65
C HIS A 194 11.46 -21.29 18.88
N ILE A 195 11.70 -22.59 18.71
CA ILE A 195 12.73 -23.12 17.80
C ILE A 195 12.30 -22.85 16.36
N ASP A 196 11.05 -23.16 16.01
CA ASP A 196 10.47 -22.91 14.67
C ASP A 196 10.45 -21.41 14.33
N ALA A 197 10.28 -20.54 15.34
CA ALA A 197 10.35 -19.08 15.19
C ALA A 197 11.78 -18.53 15.04
N ALA A 198 12.80 -19.40 15.02
CA ALA A 198 14.23 -19.08 14.97
C ALA A 198 14.71 -18.19 16.13
N ARG A 199 14.11 -18.33 17.32
CA ARG A 199 14.50 -17.60 18.54
C ARG A 199 15.53 -18.37 19.38
N PHE A 200 15.55 -19.69 19.25
CA PHE A 200 16.49 -20.57 19.92
C PHE A 200 17.12 -21.50 18.89
N ASP A 201 18.38 -21.85 19.14
CA ASP A 201 19.10 -22.87 18.39
C ASP A 201 19.61 -23.94 19.34
N VAL A 202 19.52 -25.22 18.93
CA VAL A 202 19.86 -26.36 19.79
C VAL A 202 21.18 -26.94 19.30
N LYS A 203 22.25 -26.72 20.07
CA LYS A 203 23.56 -27.30 19.78
C LYS A 203 23.70 -28.65 20.46
N THR A 204 23.75 -29.70 19.66
CA THR A 204 24.17 -31.03 20.07
C THR A 204 25.64 -31.23 19.76
N GLY A 205 26.44 -31.66 20.72
CA GLY A 205 27.85 -31.97 20.53
C GLY A 205 28.29 -33.13 21.39
N THR A 206 29.41 -33.74 21.07
CA THR A 206 30.07 -34.75 21.91
C THR A 206 31.28 -34.12 22.56
N SER A 207 31.39 -34.20 23.89
CA SER A 207 32.60 -33.74 24.58
C SER A 207 33.78 -34.63 24.19
N GLU A 208 34.85 -34.04 23.66
CA GLU A 208 36.09 -34.77 23.32
C GLU A 208 36.73 -35.42 24.56
N HIS A 209 36.48 -34.89 25.75
CA HIS A 209 37.06 -35.37 27.01
C HIS A 209 36.23 -36.42 27.75
N SER A 210 34.89 -36.45 27.62
CA SER A 210 34.05 -37.42 28.35
C SER A 210 33.17 -38.31 27.45
N GLN A 211 33.25 -38.17 26.13
CA GLN A 211 32.44 -38.89 25.13
C GLN A 211 30.91 -38.78 25.34
N HIS A 212 30.42 -37.98 26.28
CA HIS A 212 29.01 -37.76 26.47
C HIS A 212 28.48 -36.73 25.45
N ALA A 213 27.36 -37.08 24.83
CA ALA A 213 26.58 -36.16 24.00
C ALA A 213 25.86 -35.17 24.91
N TYR A 214 26.06 -33.88 24.67
CA TYR A 214 25.39 -32.79 25.37
C TYR A 214 24.45 -32.04 24.41
N THR A 215 23.33 -31.54 24.93
CA THR A 215 22.37 -30.76 24.16
C THR A 215 22.16 -29.42 24.84
N HIS A 216 22.70 -28.35 24.26
CA HIS A 216 22.56 -27.01 24.81
C HIS A 216 21.72 -26.12 23.91
N THR A 217 20.61 -25.59 24.46
CA THR A 217 19.83 -24.56 23.79
C THR A 217 20.47 -23.19 23.99
N MET A 218 20.76 -22.52 22.90
CA MET A 218 21.33 -21.19 22.84
C MET A 218 20.31 -20.20 22.29
N PHE A 219 20.41 -18.94 22.72
CA PHE A 219 19.57 -17.85 22.23
C PHE A 219 20.18 -17.30 20.95
N THR A 220 19.37 -17.20 19.90
CA THR A 220 19.75 -16.49 18.66
C THR A 220 19.64 -14.99 18.91
N PRO A 221 20.19 -14.13 18.03
CA PRO A 221 20.13 -12.69 18.25
C PRO A 221 18.69 -12.16 18.26
N LYS A 222 17.86 -12.68 17.34
CA LYS A 222 16.42 -12.47 17.29
C LYS A 222 15.71 -12.96 18.56
N GLY A 223 16.16 -14.07 19.14
CA GLY A 223 15.67 -14.56 20.43
C GLY A 223 15.99 -13.63 21.59
N VAL A 224 17.21 -13.10 21.62
CA VAL A 224 17.65 -12.13 22.64
C VAL A 224 16.82 -10.85 22.56
N GLU A 225 16.68 -10.25 21.38
CA GLU A 225 15.86 -9.04 21.18
C GLU A 225 14.41 -9.24 21.64
N TRP A 226 13.81 -10.37 21.26
CA TRP A 226 12.45 -10.69 21.63
C TRP A 226 12.28 -10.82 23.16
N ILE A 227 13.23 -11.47 23.82
CA ILE A 227 13.20 -11.66 25.28
C ILE A 227 13.47 -10.36 26.02
N VAL A 228 14.36 -9.49 25.52
CA VAL A 228 14.60 -8.16 26.10
C VAL A 228 13.28 -7.39 26.19
N GLY A 229 12.51 -7.35 25.10
CA GLY A 229 11.21 -6.67 25.08
C GLY A 229 10.21 -7.26 26.07
N LEU A 230 10.07 -8.58 26.10
CA LEU A 230 9.13 -9.24 27.01
C LEU A 230 9.53 -9.12 28.49
N TRP A 231 10.82 -9.25 28.78
CA TRP A 231 11.36 -9.11 30.12
C TRP A 231 11.18 -7.67 30.64
N ALA A 232 11.39 -6.66 29.81
CA ALA A 232 11.14 -5.27 30.17
C ALA A 232 9.67 -5.03 30.57
N VAL A 233 8.72 -5.57 29.80
CA VAL A 233 7.28 -5.49 30.14
C VAL A 233 6.96 -6.22 31.44
N GLN A 234 7.59 -7.37 31.70
CA GLN A 234 7.40 -8.11 32.95
C GLN A 234 7.93 -7.33 34.16
N CYS A 235 9.13 -6.76 34.06
CA CYS A 235 9.70 -5.90 35.10
C CYS A 235 8.82 -4.69 35.41
N MET A 236 8.18 -4.08 34.40
CA MET A 236 7.24 -2.97 34.60
C MET A 236 5.96 -3.41 35.33
N LYS A 237 5.45 -4.62 35.04
CA LYS A 237 4.26 -5.17 35.71
C LYS A 237 4.51 -5.56 37.16
N GLU A 238 5.73 -5.96 37.49
CA GLU A 238 6.11 -6.31 38.87
C GLU A 238 6.45 -5.09 39.72
N ALA A 239 6.67 -3.93 39.10
CA ALA A 239 6.96 -2.66 39.78
C ALA A 239 5.71 -1.77 39.97
N ALA A 240 4.59 -2.11 39.34
CA ALA A 240 3.29 -1.43 39.43
C ALA A 240 2.39 -2.14 40.46
#